data_AF-A0A7V9PFH4-F1
#
_entry.id   AF-A0A7V9PFH4-F1
#
_cell.length_a   1.000
_cell.length_b   1.000
_cell.length_c   1.000
_cell.angle_alpha   90.00
_cell.angle_beta   90.00
_cell.angle_gamma   90.00
#
_symmetry.space_group_name_H-M   'P 1'
#
loop_
_entity.id
_entity.type
_entity.pdbx_description
1 polymer ?
#
loop_
_entity_poly.entity_id
_entity_poly.type
_entity_poly.pdbx_seq_one_letter_code
_entity_poly.pdbx_strand_id
1 'polypeptide(L)'
;MIDRGEFVDALSAAPVGAALLAMLECGVRRDVPAWAIPVDSDGGAVAAAADALAETSLGSLLAVAVDAAAFRVGPWMPDAPVSLAAAYRHVEDRRAIAEAIGEQFGSALHAPLDPATQQWWHSGSPGNEFFTRPRFRAFDDVYGAGQFTLAGMWTVSDPPPEVHGELIGAWELEPDPVSRWRLPARPDARVFEVHRPADWVQLVTEYPATGRPHPEWELPGPNQLSGDLHELLAIDCQHGARISIRRHLVPDWAAVAADYDGVHLSWAGFLTTEGFVSDLGDGDVALLRYWFSERTHWVRDVFAEPIPLDAPHLDPDGALLGVDVRNDEARRDDDRAILKAQRGR
;
A
#
# COMPACT_ATOMS: atom_id res chain seq x y z
N MET A 1 -10.79 11.05 -13.58
CA MET A 1 -9.36 10.98 -13.94
C MET A 1 -8.73 12.25 -13.45
N ILE A 2 -7.78 12.13 -12.54
CA ILE A 2 -7.02 13.26 -11.97
C ILE A 2 -6.21 13.91 -13.09
N ASP A 3 -6.06 15.23 -13.06
CA ASP A 3 -5.20 15.91 -14.02
C ASP A 3 -3.73 15.47 -13.84
N ARG A 4 -2.95 15.36 -14.92
CA ARG A 4 -1.56 14.91 -14.83
C ARG A 4 -0.75 15.76 -13.86
N GLY A 5 -0.97 17.08 -13.85
CA GLY A 5 -0.32 17.99 -12.91
C GLY A 5 -0.69 17.68 -11.46
N GLU A 6 -1.97 17.44 -11.18
CA GLU A 6 -2.45 17.09 -9.84
C GLU A 6 -1.86 15.76 -9.35
N PHE A 7 -1.70 14.75 -10.22
CA PHE A 7 -1.03 13.49 -9.84
C PHE A 7 0.45 13.70 -9.52
N VAL A 8 1.18 14.48 -10.33
CA VAL A 8 2.60 14.77 -10.11
C VAL A 8 2.82 15.49 -8.77
N ASP A 9 1.96 16.46 -8.47
CA ASP A 9 2.03 17.21 -7.21
C ASP A 9 1.67 16.31 -6.02
N ALA A 10 0.62 15.48 -6.13
CA ALA A 10 0.25 14.52 -5.09
C ALA A 10 1.33 13.45 -4.85
N LEU A 11 1.98 12.96 -5.91
CA LEU A 11 3.08 12.00 -5.81
C LEU A 11 4.28 12.62 -5.08
N SER A 12 4.63 13.86 -5.40
CA SER A 12 5.75 14.56 -4.77
C SER A 12 5.45 14.93 -3.30
N ALA A 13 4.19 15.23 -2.98
CA ALA A 13 3.77 15.54 -1.63
C ALA A 13 3.70 14.30 -0.72
N ALA A 14 3.50 13.10 -1.29
CA ALA A 14 3.33 11.87 -0.53
C ALA A 14 4.64 11.23 -0.06
N PRO A 15 4.70 10.64 1.15
CA PRO A 15 5.90 9.95 1.63
C PRO A 15 6.39 8.84 0.70
N VAL A 16 5.47 7.98 0.23
CA VAL A 16 5.81 6.88 -0.68
C VAL A 16 6.29 7.42 -2.02
N GLY A 17 5.60 8.41 -2.57
CA GLY A 17 6.01 9.03 -3.83
C GLY A 17 7.37 9.72 -3.74
N ALA A 18 7.62 10.55 -2.73
CA ALA A 18 8.93 11.18 -2.52
C ALA A 18 10.07 10.16 -2.40
N ALA A 19 9.85 9.05 -1.67
CA ALA A 19 10.82 7.97 -1.54
C ALA A 19 11.05 7.24 -2.87
N LEU A 20 9.98 6.94 -3.62
CA LEU A 20 10.07 6.32 -4.95
C LEU A 20 10.92 7.17 -5.90
N LEU A 21 10.71 8.49 -5.93
CA LEU A 21 11.49 9.38 -6.80
C LEU A 21 12.99 9.33 -6.45
N ALA A 22 13.32 9.35 -5.15
CA ALA A 22 14.70 9.27 -4.69
C ALA A 22 15.35 7.90 -5.00
N MET A 23 14.58 6.81 -4.90
CA MET A 23 15.06 5.47 -5.25
C MET A 23 15.29 5.30 -6.75
N LEU A 24 14.42 5.86 -7.60
CA LEU A 24 14.61 5.81 -9.06
C LEU A 24 15.85 6.58 -9.49
N GLU A 25 16.10 7.76 -8.90
CA GLU A 25 17.37 8.47 -9.07
C GLU A 25 18.55 7.61 -8.60
N CYS A 26 18.44 7.01 -7.41
CA CYS A 26 19.51 6.18 -6.85
C CYS A 26 19.84 4.96 -7.73
N GLY A 27 18.84 4.36 -8.38
CA GLY A 27 19.00 3.18 -9.23
C GLY A 27 19.89 3.40 -10.46
N VAL A 28 20.06 4.65 -10.90
CA VAL A 28 20.96 4.99 -12.03
C VAL A 28 22.31 5.55 -11.58
N ARG A 29 22.47 5.84 -10.29
CA ARG A 29 23.72 6.34 -9.70
C ARG A 29 24.72 5.22 -9.47
N ARG A 30 26.01 5.58 -9.46
CA ARG A 30 27.13 4.64 -9.24
C ARG A 30 27.92 4.93 -7.97
N ASP A 31 27.69 6.11 -7.39
CA ASP A 31 28.37 6.64 -6.22
C ASP A 31 27.63 6.34 -4.91
N VAL A 32 26.38 5.89 -5.00
CA VAL A 32 25.53 5.50 -3.87
C VAL A 32 25.06 4.04 -4.02
N PRO A 33 24.87 3.29 -2.91
CA PRO A 33 24.27 1.96 -2.98
C PRO A 33 22.84 2.04 -3.52
N ALA A 34 22.47 1.15 -4.44
CA ALA A 34 21.17 1.17 -5.12
C ALA A 34 19.93 1.06 -4.20
N TRP A 35 20.11 0.64 -2.95
CA TRP A 35 19.07 0.50 -1.93
C TRP A 35 18.94 1.73 -1.02
N ALA A 36 19.79 2.74 -1.15
CA ALA A 36 19.79 3.91 -0.27
C ALA A 36 18.81 5.00 -0.75
N ILE A 37 18.35 5.84 0.18
CA ILE A 37 17.77 7.15 -0.18
C ILE A 37 18.91 8.18 -0.17
N PRO A 38 19.29 8.74 -1.33
CA PRO A 38 20.37 9.72 -1.39
C PRO A 38 20.00 10.99 -0.62
N VAL A 39 20.97 11.51 0.14
CA VAL A 39 20.83 12.75 0.93
C VAL A 39 20.92 14.02 0.09
N ASP A 40 21.33 13.89 -1.17
CA ASP A 40 21.42 14.92 -2.19
C ASP A 40 20.63 14.52 -3.44
N SER A 41 20.63 15.37 -4.47
CA SER A 41 20.09 15.07 -5.79
C SER A 41 21.10 15.41 -6.88
N ASP A 42 21.29 14.52 -7.85
CA ASP A 42 22.10 14.74 -9.04
C ASP A 42 21.23 14.95 -10.28
N GLY A 43 21.27 16.15 -10.87
CA GLY A 43 20.41 16.48 -12.02
C GLY A 43 20.64 15.61 -13.25
N GLY A 44 21.84 15.05 -13.43
CA GLY A 44 22.13 14.10 -14.51
C GLY A 44 21.50 12.73 -14.28
N ALA A 45 21.56 12.24 -13.04
CA ALA A 45 20.89 11.03 -12.59
C ALA A 45 19.36 11.18 -12.66
N VAL A 46 18.82 12.33 -12.25
CA VAL A 46 17.38 12.62 -12.37
C VAL A 46 16.92 12.54 -13.82
N ALA A 47 17.63 13.18 -14.75
CA ALA A 47 17.31 13.12 -16.17
C ALA A 47 17.42 11.68 -16.72
N ALA A 48 18.48 10.96 -16.36
CA ALA A 48 18.68 9.57 -16.79
C ALA A 48 17.59 8.63 -16.23
N ALA A 49 17.15 8.82 -14.99
CA ALA A 49 16.08 8.05 -14.39
C ALA A 49 14.73 8.35 -15.08
N ALA A 50 14.44 9.61 -15.39
CA ALA A 50 13.26 9.99 -16.15
C ALA A 50 13.25 9.36 -17.55
N ASP A 51 14.37 9.40 -18.28
CA ASP A 51 14.52 8.76 -19.59
C ASP A 51 14.36 7.24 -19.51
N ALA A 52 14.92 6.60 -18.48
CA ALA A 52 14.85 5.15 -18.29
C ALA A 52 13.41 4.63 -18.08
N LEU A 53 12.48 5.48 -17.61
CA LEU A 53 11.08 5.09 -17.42
C LEU A 53 10.37 4.75 -18.74
N ALA A 54 10.84 5.27 -19.88
CA ALA A 54 10.28 4.94 -21.19
C ALA A 54 10.41 3.43 -21.54
N GLU A 55 11.47 2.79 -21.04
CA GLU A 55 11.77 1.37 -21.26
C GLU A 55 11.45 0.49 -20.03
N THR A 56 11.03 1.11 -18.92
CA THR A 56 10.71 0.40 -17.68
C THR A 56 9.31 -0.23 -17.77
N SER A 57 9.17 -1.48 -17.31
CA SER A 57 7.84 -2.10 -17.21
C SER A 57 7.08 -1.54 -16.01
N LEU A 58 5.74 -1.58 -16.05
CA LEU A 58 4.92 -1.21 -14.89
C LEU A 58 5.29 -2.07 -13.67
N GLY A 59 5.52 -3.38 -13.86
CA GLY A 59 5.90 -4.28 -12.77
C GLY A 59 7.19 -3.86 -12.07
N SER A 60 8.23 -3.48 -12.82
CA SER A 60 9.49 -2.99 -12.26
C SER A 60 9.31 -1.68 -11.47
N LEU A 61 8.50 -0.74 -11.98
CA LEU A 61 8.19 0.50 -11.24
C LEU A 61 7.48 0.18 -9.91
N LEU A 62 6.49 -0.71 -9.95
CA LEU A 62 5.72 -1.09 -8.77
C LEU A 62 6.57 -1.84 -7.74
N ALA A 63 7.55 -2.65 -8.16
CA ALA A 63 8.52 -3.27 -7.26
C ALA A 63 9.29 -2.21 -6.45
N VAL A 64 9.83 -1.19 -7.12
CA VAL A 64 10.52 -0.08 -6.42
C VAL A 64 9.57 0.68 -5.50
N ALA A 65 8.31 0.89 -5.91
CA ALA A 65 7.32 1.57 -5.09
C ALA A 65 6.97 0.80 -3.81
N VAL A 66 6.84 -0.53 -3.89
CA VAL A 66 6.55 -1.38 -2.73
C VAL A 66 7.77 -1.43 -1.80
N ASP A 67 9.00 -1.56 -2.32
CA ASP A 67 10.22 -1.49 -1.50
C ASP A 67 10.34 -0.14 -0.79
N ALA A 68 10.09 0.97 -1.52
CA ALA A 68 10.08 2.31 -0.94
C ALA A 68 9.13 2.39 0.25
N ALA A 69 7.88 1.98 0.05
CA ALA A 69 6.83 2.07 1.07
C ALA A 69 7.06 1.15 2.27
N ALA A 70 7.49 -0.09 2.04
CA ALA A 70 7.63 -1.09 3.11
C ALA A 70 8.96 -0.95 3.85
N PHE A 71 10.06 -0.81 3.12
CA PHE A 71 11.42 -0.98 3.63
C PHE A 71 12.26 0.30 3.70
N ARG A 72 11.75 1.44 3.21
CA ARG A 72 12.45 2.74 3.34
C ARG A 72 11.69 3.71 4.23
N VAL A 73 10.40 3.89 3.96
CA VAL A 73 9.57 4.90 4.65
C VAL A 73 8.39 4.31 5.41
N GLY A 74 8.40 2.98 5.55
CA GLY A 74 7.36 2.20 6.19
C GLY A 74 7.24 2.45 7.70
N PRO A 75 6.08 2.10 8.30
CA PRO A 75 5.82 2.27 9.74
C PRO A 75 6.82 1.56 10.65
N TRP A 76 7.44 0.51 10.16
CA TRP A 76 8.31 -0.38 10.93
C TRP A 76 9.78 -0.01 10.84
N MET A 77 10.12 0.84 9.87
CA MET A 77 11.48 1.28 9.64
C MET A 77 11.84 2.39 10.63
N PRO A 78 12.79 2.16 11.56
CA PRO A 78 13.17 3.15 12.56
C PRO A 78 13.86 4.37 11.94
N ASP A 79 14.50 4.19 10.79
CA ASP A 79 15.20 5.23 10.02
C ASP A 79 14.31 5.97 9.02
N ALA A 80 13.04 5.58 8.88
CA ALA A 80 12.11 6.21 7.96
C ALA A 80 12.00 7.75 8.10
N PRO A 81 11.99 8.36 9.30
CA PRO A 81 11.99 9.83 9.41
C PRO A 81 13.20 10.48 8.74
N VAL A 82 14.39 9.89 8.88
CA VAL A 82 15.63 10.38 8.27
C VAL A 82 15.59 10.19 6.75
N SER A 83 15.19 9.00 6.31
CA SER A 83 15.02 8.68 4.88
C SER A 83 14.00 9.61 4.22
N LEU A 84 12.86 9.88 4.87
CA LEU A 84 11.86 10.82 4.36
C LEU A 84 12.38 12.25 4.32
N ALA A 85 13.12 12.69 5.33
CA ALA A 85 13.71 14.02 5.32
C ALA A 85 14.68 14.20 4.13
N ALA A 86 15.52 13.19 3.84
CA ALA A 86 16.39 13.18 2.67
C ALA A 86 15.60 13.21 1.34
N ALA A 87 14.53 12.41 1.24
CA ALA A 87 13.67 12.39 0.06
C ALA A 87 12.99 13.74 -0.20
N TYR A 88 12.36 14.33 0.82
CA TYR A 88 11.60 15.58 0.69
C TYR A 88 12.47 16.81 0.39
N ARG A 89 13.69 16.89 0.95
CA ARG A 89 14.61 18.03 0.70
C ARG A 89 14.87 18.30 -0.77
N HIS A 90 14.83 17.26 -1.59
CA HIS A 90 15.15 17.31 -3.02
C HIS A 90 14.00 16.80 -3.89
N VAL A 91 12.76 16.81 -3.37
CA VAL A 91 11.62 16.27 -4.14
C VAL A 91 11.32 17.10 -5.38
N GLU A 92 11.45 18.42 -5.31
CA GLU A 92 11.29 19.31 -6.48
C GLU A 92 12.42 19.14 -7.49
N ASP A 93 13.66 18.85 -7.04
CA ASP A 93 14.78 18.55 -7.93
C ASP A 93 14.51 17.27 -8.75
N ARG A 94 13.65 16.37 -8.25
CA ARG A 94 13.25 15.09 -8.85
C ARG A 94 11.94 15.15 -9.63
N ARG A 95 11.34 16.33 -9.80
CA ARG A 95 10.03 16.51 -10.44
C ARG A 95 9.95 15.87 -11.85
N ALA A 96 11.03 15.89 -12.60
CA ALA A 96 11.09 15.27 -13.94
C ALA A 96 10.80 13.75 -13.90
N ILE A 97 11.20 13.04 -12.84
CA ILE A 97 10.89 11.61 -12.65
C ILE A 97 9.39 11.44 -12.41
N ALA A 98 8.79 12.28 -11.56
CA ALA A 98 7.35 12.25 -11.29
C ALA A 98 6.53 12.52 -12.55
N GLU A 99 6.94 13.50 -13.37
CA GLU A 99 6.32 13.81 -14.65
C GLU A 99 6.41 12.64 -15.63
N ALA A 100 7.56 11.96 -15.70
CA ALA A 100 7.74 10.77 -16.53
C ALA A 100 6.87 9.59 -16.06
N ILE A 101 6.74 9.36 -14.74
CA ILE A 101 5.81 8.36 -14.19
C ILE A 101 4.36 8.68 -14.62
N GLY A 102 3.95 9.94 -14.44
CA GLY A 102 2.61 10.39 -14.82
C GLY A 102 2.32 10.23 -16.32
N GLU A 103 3.32 10.47 -17.18
CA GLU A 103 3.20 10.26 -18.64
C GLU A 103 3.03 8.81 -19.00
N GLN A 104 3.95 7.97 -18.50
CA GLN A 104 4.11 6.60 -18.96
C GLN A 104 3.09 5.66 -18.32
N PHE A 105 2.80 5.86 -17.02
CA PHE A 105 2.03 4.90 -16.23
C PHE A 105 0.74 5.48 -15.65
N GLY A 106 0.48 6.79 -15.80
CA GLY A 106 -0.67 7.45 -15.18
C GLY A 106 -2.00 6.74 -15.43
N SER A 107 -2.27 6.32 -16.68
CA SER A 107 -3.49 5.57 -17.00
C SER A 107 -3.59 4.21 -16.30
N ALA A 108 -2.47 3.48 -16.18
CA ALA A 108 -2.46 2.16 -15.55
C ALA A 108 -2.55 2.27 -14.02
N LEU A 109 -1.90 3.27 -13.41
CA LEU A 109 -1.93 3.52 -11.97
C LEU A 109 -3.34 3.94 -11.48
N HIS A 110 -4.10 4.60 -12.34
CA HIS A 110 -5.49 5.00 -12.10
C HIS A 110 -6.51 4.02 -12.70
N ALA A 111 -6.08 2.84 -13.14
CA ALA A 111 -7.02 1.85 -13.64
C ALA A 111 -8.05 1.56 -12.53
N PRO A 112 -9.36 1.56 -12.84
CA PRO A 112 -10.36 1.22 -11.85
C PRO A 112 -10.24 -0.24 -11.47
N LEU A 113 -10.81 -0.59 -10.32
CA LEU A 113 -10.94 -1.98 -9.90
C LEU A 113 -11.58 -2.85 -11.00
N ASP A 114 -10.95 -3.97 -11.34
CA ASP A 114 -11.61 -5.07 -12.05
C ASP A 114 -12.00 -6.16 -11.04
N PRO A 115 -13.31 -6.34 -10.73
CA PRO A 115 -13.77 -7.37 -9.81
C PRO A 115 -13.41 -8.80 -10.26
N ALA A 116 -13.19 -9.03 -11.55
CA ALA A 116 -12.94 -10.37 -12.09
C ALA A 116 -11.49 -10.85 -11.91
N THR A 117 -10.55 -9.93 -11.69
CA THR A 117 -9.10 -10.21 -11.61
C THR A 117 -8.57 -10.28 -10.18
N GLN A 118 -9.45 -10.13 -9.19
CA GLN A 118 -9.08 -10.16 -7.78
C GLN A 118 -8.40 -11.47 -7.40
N GLN A 119 -7.29 -11.37 -6.69
CA GLN A 119 -6.52 -12.50 -6.20
C GLN A 119 -6.41 -12.47 -4.69
N TRP A 120 -6.68 -13.62 -4.09
CA TRP A 120 -6.38 -13.91 -2.70
C TRP A 120 -5.04 -14.61 -2.63
N TRP A 121 -4.15 -14.07 -1.81
CA TRP A 121 -2.79 -14.55 -1.60
C TRP A 121 -2.69 -14.99 -0.14
N HIS A 122 -2.08 -16.14 0.09
CA HIS A 122 -2.10 -16.75 1.40
C HIS A 122 -0.90 -17.63 1.66
N SER A 123 -0.33 -17.55 2.85
CA SER A 123 0.69 -18.47 3.36
C SER A 123 0.28 -19.21 4.63
N GLY A 124 -0.74 -18.73 5.33
CA GLY A 124 -1.11 -19.22 6.65
C GLY A 124 -1.44 -20.70 6.74
N SER A 125 -1.20 -21.26 7.92
CA SER A 125 -1.61 -22.62 8.26
C SER A 125 -3.08 -22.66 8.71
N PRO A 126 -3.84 -23.73 8.39
CA PRO A 126 -5.19 -23.92 8.92
C PRO A 126 -5.22 -24.06 10.46
N GLY A 127 -4.08 -24.30 11.11
CA GLY A 127 -3.97 -24.34 12.57
C GLY A 127 -3.91 -22.97 13.26
N ASN A 128 -3.74 -21.88 12.52
CA ASN A 128 -3.61 -20.53 13.10
C ASN A 128 -4.96 -19.78 13.03
N GLU A 129 -5.48 -19.42 14.21
CA GLU A 129 -6.77 -18.77 14.40
C GLU A 129 -6.87 -17.43 13.66
N PHE A 130 -5.75 -16.71 13.50
CA PHE A 130 -5.74 -15.45 12.76
C PHE A 130 -6.18 -15.62 11.30
N PHE A 131 -5.85 -16.75 10.67
CA PHE A 131 -6.21 -17.02 9.28
C PHE A 131 -7.56 -17.71 9.15
N THR A 132 -7.97 -18.51 10.13
CA THR A 132 -9.23 -19.26 10.06
C THR A 132 -10.43 -18.54 10.66
N ARG A 133 -10.20 -17.41 11.36
CA ARG A 133 -11.29 -16.60 11.91
C ARG A 133 -12.31 -16.20 10.83
N PRO A 134 -13.62 -16.27 11.12
CA PRO A 134 -14.64 -15.73 10.24
C PRO A 134 -14.41 -14.23 10.00
N ARG A 135 -14.44 -13.84 8.73
CA ARG A 135 -14.42 -12.47 8.25
C ARG A 135 -15.86 -11.94 8.13
N PHE A 136 -15.97 -10.65 7.85
CA PHE A 136 -17.21 -9.91 7.66
C PHE A 136 -18.10 -9.86 8.91
N ARG A 137 -17.46 -9.95 10.09
CA ARG A 137 -18.08 -9.89 11.41
C ARG A 137 -17.18 -9.07 12.33
N ALA A 138 -17.75 -8.25 13.21
CA ALA A 138 -17.04 -7.43 14.20
C ALA A 138 -16.04 -6.42 13.58
N PHE A 139 -16.57 -5.43 12.83
CA PHE A 139 -15.77 -4.40 12.16
C PHE A 139 -15.05 -3.42 13.11
N ASP A 140 -15.30 -3.50 14.41
CA ASP A 140 -14.60 -2.74 15.46
C ASP A 140 -13.26 -3.36 15.86
N ASP A 141 -12.97 -4.59 15.41
CA ASP A 141 -11.64 -5.19 15.47
C ASP A 141 -10.77 -4.63 14.35
N VAL A 142 -9.82 -3.77 14.70
CA VAL A 142 -9.07 -2.94 13.75
C VAL A 142 -7.57 -3.06 13.96
N TYR A 143 -6.82 -2.83 12.88
CA TYR A 143 -5.37 -2.81 12.90
C TYR A 143 -4.82 -1.39 13.05
N GLY A 144 -3.69 -1.27 13.76
CA GLY A 144 -3.06 0.02 14.03
C GLY A 144 -4.02 0.99 14.70
N ALA A 145 -4.19 2.18 14.12
CA ALA A 145 -5.09 3.20 14.63
C ALA A 145 -6.52 3.10 14.06
N GLY A 146 -6.84 2.09 13.24
CA GLY A 146 -8.17 1.91 12.65
C GLY A 146 -8.25 2.08 11.14
N GLN A 147 -7.11 2.19 10.44
CA GLN A 147 -7.05 2.41 9.00
C GLN A 147 -7.59 1.24 8.16
N PHE A 148 -7.77 0.07 8.77
CA PHE A 148 -8.60 -1.03 8.26
C PHE A 148 -9.07 -1.92 9.40
N THR A 149 -10.09 -2.74 9.13
CA THR A 149 -10.60 -3.74 10.08
C THR A 149 -9.98 -5.11 9.84
N LEU A 150 -9.58 -5.82 10.89
CA LEU A 150 -9.17 -7.21 10.76
C LEU A 150 -10.34 -8.13 10.39
N ALA A 151 -11.58 -7.65 10.48
CA ALA A 151 -12.76 -8.39 10.05
C ALA A 151 -12.86 -8.49 8.52
N GLY A 152 -12.20 -7.63 7.75
CA GLY A 152 -12.26 -7.72 6.29
C GLY A 152 -11.34 -8.78 5.70
N MET A 153 -11.47 -8.98 4.40
CA MET A 153 -10.58 -9.85 3.61
C MET A 153 -9.88 -9.02 2.54
N TRP A 154 -8.60 -9.27 2.31
CA TRP A 154 -7.81 -8.53 1.32
C TRP A 154 -7.63 -9.32 0.03
N THR A 155 -7.70 -8.62 -1.09
CA THR A 155 -7.28 -9.12 -2.40
C THR A 155 -6.37 -8.09 -3.08
N VAL A 156 -5.70 -8.52 -4.15
CA VAL A 156 -4.97 -7.67 -5.10
C VAL A 156 -5.47 -7.87 -6.51
N SER A 157 -5.31 -6.86 -7.35
CA SER A 157 -5.87 -6.81 -8.71
C SER A 157 -4.84 -7.29 -9.74
N ASP A 158 -4.67 -8.61 -9.88
CA ASP A 158 -3.73 -9.27 -10.82
C ASP A 158 -2.39 -8.54 -11.01
N PRO A 159 -1.56 -8.44 -9.95
CA PRO A 159 -0.32 -7.68 -10.02
C PRO A 159 0.65 -8.29 -11.06
N PRO A 160 1.48 -7.46 -11.73
CA PRO A 160 2.51 -7.95 -12.63
C PRO A 160 3.47 -8.93 -11.95
N PRO A 161 4.00 -9.94 -12.66
CA PRO A 161 4.92 -10.92 -12.10
C PRO A 161 6.14 -10.33 -11.38
N GLU A 162 6.65 -9.21 -11.86
CA GLU A 162 7.86 -8.57 -11.34
C GLU A 162 7.71 -7.98 -9.93
N VAL A 163 6.48 -7.67 -9.49
CA VAL A 163 6.25 -7.08 -8.15
C VAL A 163 5.91 -8.14 -7.09
N HIS A 164 5.67 -9.38 -7.48
CA HIS A 164 5.23 -10.45 -6.59
C HIS A 164 6.13 -10.67 -5.37
N GLY A 165 7.46 -10.65 -5.56
CA GLY A 165 8.42 -10.81 -4.46
C GLY A 165 8.29 -9.71 -3.40
N GLU A 166 8.22 -8.45 -3.85
CA GLU A 166 8.07 -7.30 -2.98
C GLU A 166 6.72 -7.27 -2.27
N LEU A 167 5.64 -7.68 -2.93
CA LEU A 167 4.33 -7.82 -2.29
C LEU A 167 4.36 -8.83 -1.14
N ILE A 168 4.98 -10.00 -1.36
CA ILE A 168 5.10 -11.03 -0.33
C ILE A 168 5.96 -10.51 0.84
N GLY A 169 7.07 -9.84 0.54
CA GLY A 169 7.93 -9.25 1.56
C GLY A 169 7.24 -8.16 2.38
N ALA A 170 6.43 -7.33 1.74
CA ALA A 170 5.74 -6.22 2.38
C ALA A 170 4.50 -6.65 3.19
N TRP A 171 3.88 -7.79 2.87
CA TRP A 171 2.72 -8.31 3.60
C TRP A 171 3.14 -9.19 4.77
N GLU A 172 3.55 -8.54 5.84
CA GLU A 172 4.17 -9.10 7.07
C GLU A 172 3.38 -10.17 7.81
N LEU A 173 2.14 -10.45 7.41
CA LEU A 173 1.25 -11.41 8.05
C LEU A 173 1.37 -12.82 7.48
N GLU A 174 2.29 -13.08 6.56
CA GLU A 174 2.35 -14.34 5.81
C GLU A 174 3.65 -15.13 6.13
N PRO A 175 3.63 -16.12 7.07
CA PRO A 175 4.85 -16.76 7.61
C PRO A 175 5.46 -17.91 6.78
N ASP A 176 4.84 -18.35 5.69
CA ASP A 176 5.14 -19.61 4.99
C ASP A 176 5.05 -19.44 3.45
N PRO A 177 5.26 -20.47 2.60
CA PRO A 177 5.14 -20.29 1.16
C PRO A 177 3.73 -19.80 0.76
N VAL A 178 3.68 -18.79 -0.10
CA VAL A 178 2.46 -18.11 -0.53
C VAL A 178 1.83 -18.85 -1.72
N SER A 179 0.56 -19.20 -1.60
CA SER A 179 -0.32 -19.67 -2.65
C SER A 179 -1.16 -18.52 -3.21
N ARG A 180 -1.59 -18.65 -4.47
CA ARG A 180 -2.40 -17.66 -5.16
C ARG A 180 -3.70 -18.28 -5.65
N TRP A 181 -4.77 -17.52 -5.49
CA TRP A 181 -6.10 -17.89 -5.92
C TRP A 181 -6.77 -16.72 -6.60
N ARG A 182 -7.31 -16.93 -7.79
CA ARG A 182 -8.26 -15.97 -8.35
C ARG A 182 -9.56 -16.11 -7.57
N LEU A 183 -10.05 -15.00 -7.06
CA LEU A 183 -11.23 -14.90 -6.24
C LEU A 183 -12.14 -13.80 -6.82
N PRO A 184 -12.84 -14.07 -7.95
CA PRO A 184 -13.64 -13.05 -8.61
C PRO A 184 -14.72 -12.51 -7.68
N ALA A 185 -14.82 -11.20 -7.54
CA ALA A 185 -15.94 -10.54 -6.89
C ALA A 185 -17.11 -10.40 -7.88
N ARG A 186 -18.34 -10.32 -7.35
CA ARG A 186 -19.53 -10.08 -8.18
C ARG A 186 -19.41 -8.73 -8.90
N PRO A 187 -19.87 -8.63 -10.16
CA PRO A 187 -19.78 -7.38 -10.93
C PRO A 187 -20.67 -6.25 -10.39
N ASP A 188 -21.63 -6.57 -9.51
CA ASP A 188 -22.52 -5.61 -8.84
C ASP A 188 -22.04 -5.21 -7.44
N ALA A 189 -20.83 -5.62 -7.03
CA ALA A 189 -20.26 -5.22 -5.75
C ALA A 189 -20.04 -3.70 -5.70
N ARG A 190 -20.49 -3.07 -4.62
CA ARG A 190 -20.34 -1.63 -4.38
C ARG A 190 -18.96 -1.38 -3.78
N VAL A 191 -18.05 -0.78 -4.51
CA VAL A 191 -16.69 -0.51 -4.02
C VAL A 191 -16.43 0.98 -3.99
N PHE A 192 -15.90 1.47 -2.86
CA PHE A 192 -15.34 2.82 -2.79
C PHE A 192 -13.88 2.76 -3.26
N GLU A 193 -13.52 3.54 -4.28
CA GLU A 193 -12.15 3.58 -4.81
C GLU A 193 -11.39 4.80 -4.31
N VAL A 194 -10.18 4.58 -3.81
CA VAL A 194 -9.23 5.59 -3.37
C VAL A 194 -8.14 5.69 -4.43
N HIS A 195 -8.14 6.78 -5.20
CA HIS A 195 -7.12 7.06 -6.21
C HIS A 195 -6.16 8.19 -5.80
N ARG A 196 -6.51 8.93 -4.75
CA ARG A 196 -5.72 10.06 -4.22
C ARG A 196 -6.08 10.38 -2.76
N PRO A 197 -5.32 11.26 -2.08
CA PRO A 197 -5.59 11.64 -0.69
C PRO A 197 -7.00 12.18 -0.44
N ALA A 198 -7.54 12.97 -1.39
CA ALA A 198 -8.87 13.55 -1.25
C ALA A 198 -9.98 12.49 -1.18
N ASP A 199 -9.81 11.34 -1.84
CA ASP A 199 -10.80 10.26 -1.82
C ASP A 199 -10.77 9.55 -0.46
N TRP A 200 -9.59 9.37 0.13
CA TRP A 200 -9.47 8.86 1.50
C TRP A 200 -10.08 9.83 2.53
N VAL A 201 -9.81 11.13 2.39
CA VAL A 201 -10.44 12.16 3.22
C VAL A 201 -11.96 12.11 3.08
N GLN A 202 -12.49 11.93 1.87
CA GLN A 202 -13.92 11.78 1.66
C GLN A 202 -14.47 10.58 2.44
N LEU A 203 -13.86 9.39 2.33
CA LEU A 203 -14.29 8.20 3.06
C LEU A 203 -14.29 8.43 4.59
N VAL A 204 -13.22 9.01 5.13
CA VAL A 204 -13.07 9.27 6.57
C VAL A 204 -14.07 10.33 7.06
N THR A 205 -14.35 11.35 6.26
CA THR A 205 -15.27 12.43 6.65
C THR A 205 -16.73 12.02 6.53
N GLU A 206 -17.06 11.13 5.59
CA GLU A 206 -18.41 10.56 5.42
C GLU A 206 -18.72 9.50 6.49
N TYR A 207 -17.73 8.69 6.88
CA TYR A 207 -17.85 7.62 7.87
C TYR A 207 -16.86 7.82 9.03
N PRO A 208 -16.98 8.88 9.86
CA PRO A 208 -15.94 9.21 10.83
C PRO A 208 -15.99 8.31 12.08
N ALA A 209 -14.86 7.69 12.39
CA ALA A 209 -14.55 7.11 13.69
C ALA A 209 -13.30 7.78 14.29
N THR A 210 -13.18 7.75 15.62
CA THR A 210 -11.94 8.16 16.29
C THR A 210 -10.95 7.00 16.25
N GLY A 211 -9.75 7.26 15.72
CA GLY A 211 -8.70 6.27 15.68
C GLY A 211 -8.25 5.82 17.07
N ARG A 212 -7.64 4.64 17.14
CA ARG A 212 -7.10 4.03 18.37
C ARG A 212 -5.57 4.00 18.35
N PRO A 213 -4.91 5.17 18.40
CA PRO A 213 -3.46 5.22 18.38
C PRO A 213 -2.87 4.53 19.61
N HIS A 214 -1.72 3.90 19.45
CA HIS A 214 -0.99 3.34 20.60
C HIS A 214 -0.40 4.45 21.47
N PRO A 215 -0.08 4.18 22.76
CA PRO A 215 0.64 5.14 23.60
C PRO A 215 1.96 5.54 22.93
N GLU A 216 2.30 6.83 22.94
CA GLU A 216 3.50 7.41 22.27
C GLU A 216 3.46 7.43 20.73
N TRP A 217 2.32 7.08 20.12
CA TRP A 217 2.18 7.16 18.67
C TRP A 217 2.18 8.59 18.15
N GLU A 218 3.12 8.87 17.25
CA GLU A 218 3.11 10.04 16.40
C GLU A 218 2.90 9.64 14.95
N LEU A 219 2.43 10.60 14.15
CA LEU A 219 2.50 10.43 12.72
C LEU A 219 3.98 10.66 12.35
N PRO A 220 4.69 9.62 11.88
CA PRO A 220 4.11 8.66 10.93
C PRO A 220 3.72 7.26 11.48
N GLY A 221 4.33 6.69 12.53
CA GLY A 221 4.19 5.25 12.80
C GLY A 221 4.68 4.76 14.17
N PRO A 222 4.48 3.47 14.50
CA PRO A 222 4.73 2.90 15.82
C PRO A 222 6.22 2.80 16.21
N ASN A 223 7.13 2.76 15.24
CA ASN A 223 8.59 2.69 15.49
C ASN A 223 9.30 4.04 15.30
N GLN A 224 8.57 5.15 15.29
CA GLN A 224 9.08 6.47 14.91
C GLN A 224 8.82 7.44 16.06
N LEU A 225 9.87 7.76 16.82
CA LEU A 225 9.76 8.55 18.04
C LEU A 225 9.84 10.05 17.73
N SER A 226 9.24 10.87 18.59
CA SER A 226 9.22 12.34 18.42
C SER A 226 10.59 12.98 18.26
N GLY A 227 11.59 12.43 18.94
CA GLY A 227 12.97 12.91 18.86
C GLY A 227 13.56 12.78 17.46
N ASP A 228 13.09 11.81 16.68
CA ASP A 228 13.62 11.47 15.35
C ASP A 228 12.95 12.30 14.25
N LEU A 229 11.84 12.97 14.55
CA LEU A 229 11.07 13.74 13.56
C LEU A 229 11.60 15.15 13.31
N HIS A 230 12.58 15.63 14.08
CA HIS A 230 13.03 17.04 14.02
C HIS A 230 13.45 17.48 12.61
N GLU A 231 14.24 16.66 11.91
CA GLU A 231 14.68 16.97 10.55
C GLU A 231 13.55 16.96 9.53
N LEU A 232 12.61 16.02 9.67
CA LEU A 232 11.45 15.92 8.78
C LEU A 232 10.52 17.12 9.00
N LEU A 233 10.21 17.45 10.25
CA LEU A 233 9.32 18.57 10.60
C LEU A 233 9.88 19.95 10.21
N ALA A 234 11.19 20.06 9.97
CA ALA A 234 11.81 21.28 9.47
C ALA A 234 11.59 21.53 7.97
N ILE A 235 10.97 20.58 7.25
CA ILE A 235 10.71 20.68 5.81
C ILE A 235 9.26 21.10 5.59
N ASP A 236 9.04 22.28 5.01
CA ASP A 236 7.71 22.88 4.88
C ASP A 236 6.74 22.06 4.01
N CYS A 237 7.24 21.38 2.97
CA CYS A 237 6.41 20.63 2.01
C CYS A 237 6.08 19.20 2.45
N GLN A 238 6.51 18.77 3.64
CA GLN A 238 6.30 17.39 4.08
C GLN A 238 4.84 17.14 4.53
N HIS A 239 4.33 15.96 4.16
CA HIS A 239 3.03 15.47 4.62
C HIS A 239 3.14 14.16 5.40
N GLY A 240 4.35 13.72 5.78
CA GLY A 240 4.56 12.45 6.47
C GLY A 240 4.36 12.48 7.98
N ALA A 241 4.41 13.66 8.63
CA ALA A 241 4.47 13.74 10.08
C ALA A 241 3.70 14.91 10.71
N ARG A 242 3.14 14.65 11.90
CA ARG A 242 2.54 15.63 12.82
C ARG A 242 2.77 15.16 14.26
N ILE A 243 3.20 16.08 15.12
CA ILE A 243 3.45 15.83 16.57
C ILE A 243 2.38 16.43 17.47
N SER A 244 1.44 17.18 16.90
CA SER A 244 0.33 17.78 17.62
C SER A 244 -0.90 17.70 16.74
N ILE A 245 -1.85 16.87 17.17
CA ILE A 245 -3.15 16.68 16.51
C ILE A 245 -4.25 16.74 17.56
N ARG A 246 -5.45 17.14 17.16
CA ARG A 246 -6.64 17.10 18.02
C ARG A 246 -7.28 15.72 18.00
N ARG A 247 -7.55 15.18 16.82
CA ARG A 247 -8.02 13.80 16.60
C ARG A 247 -7.40 13.22 15.35
N HIS A 248 -7.07 11.95 15.41
CA HIS A 248 -6.88 11.13 14.21
C HIS A 248 -8.21 10.48 13.85
N LEU A 249 -8.77 10.82 12.68
CA LEU A 249 -9.99 10.23 12.17
C LEU A 249 -9.67 9.09 11.20
N VAL A 250 -10.43 8.02 11.32
CA VAL A 250 -10.37 6.80 10.48
C VAL A 250 -11.79 6.41 10.08
N PRO A 251 -11.98 5.52 9.08
CA PRO A 251 -13.31 5.09 8.70
C PRO A 251 -13.98 4.26 9.81
N ASP A 252 -15.25 4.52 10.10
CA ASP A 252 -16.14 3.59 10.79
C ASP A 252 -16.46 2.44 9.84
N TRP A 253 -15.72 1.33 9.97
CA TRP A 253 -15.87 0.18 9.10
C TRP A 253 -17.24 -0.49 9.16
N ALA A 254 -17.98 -0.34 10.26
CA ALA A 254 -19.35 -0.86 10.33
C ALA A 254 -20.30 0.00 9.49
N ALA A 255 -20.13 1.31 9.52
CA ALA A 255 -20.89 2.23 8.67
C ALA A 255 -20.49 2.10 7.19
N VAL A 256 -19.19 2.01 6.89
CA VAL A 256 -18.69 1.74 5.52
C VAL A 256 -19.29 0.43 4.99
N ALA A 257 -19.33 -0.63 5.80
CA ALA A 257 -19.92 -1.90 5.37
C ALA A 257 -21.43 -1.80 5.10
N ALA A 258 -22.16 -0.81 5.63
CA ALA A 258 -23.57 -0.64 5.28
C ALA A 258 -23.72 -0.23 3.79
N ASP A 259 -22.85 0.67 3.33
CA ASP A 259 -22.96 1.32 2.03
C ASP A 259 -22.08 0.71 0.94
N TYR A 260 -21.00 0.04 1.34
CA TYR A 260 -20.04 -0.60 0.45
C TYR A 260 -19.81 -2.07 0.79
N ASP A 261 -19.42 -2.84 -0.21
CA ASP A 261 -18.94 -4.21 -0.12
C ASP A 261 -17.42 -4.28 0.05
N GLY A 262 -16.69 -3.25 -0.40
CA GLY A 262 -15.25 -3.11 -0.21
C GLY A 262 -14.73 -1.69 -0.43
N VAL A 263 -13.47 -1.47 -0.04
CA VAL A 263 -12.70 -0.25 -0.32
C VAL A 263 -11.46 -0.66 -1.09
N HIS A 264 -11.27 -0.12 -2.28
CA HIS A 264 -10.13 -0.38 -3.15
C HIS A 264 -9.15 0.79 -3.10
N LEU A 265 -7.88 0.51 -2.82
CA LEU A 265 -6.79 1.47 -2.97
C LEU A 265 -6.08 1.16 -4.28
N SER A 266 -6.20 2.03 -5.28
CA SER A 266 -5.51 1.82 -6.55
C SER A 266 -4.01 2.06 -6.39
N TRP A 267 -3.20 1.71 -7.39
CA TRP A 267 -1.77 2.01 -7.37
C TRP A 267 -1.48 3.51 -7.26
N ALA A 268 -2.22 4.37 -7.98
CA ALA A 268 -2.13 5.81 -7.82
C ALA A 268 -2.50 6.25 -6.39
N GLY A 269 -3.58 5.68 -5.82
CA GLY A 269 -3.97 5.94 -4.44
C GLY A 269 -2.88 5.55 -3.45
N PHE A 270 -2.30 4.35 -3.59
CA PHE A 270 -1.20 3.87 -2.77
C PHE A 270 0.00 4.83 -2.80
N LEU A 271 0.49 5.16 -3.99
CA LEU A 271 1.65 6.04 -4.19
C LEU A 271 1.47 7.43 -3.59
N THR A 272 0.24 7.94 -3.59
CA THR A 272 -0.07 9.31 -3.20
C THR A 272 -0.65 9.44 -1.78
N THR A 273 -1.15 8.36 -1.19
CA THR A 273 -1.95 8.42 0.05
C THR A 273 -1.36 7.62 1.21
N GLU A 274 -0.64 6.53 0.96
CA GLU A 274 0.01 5.76 2.03
C GLU A 274 1.06 6.64 2.73
N GLY A 275 0.92 6.80 4.05
CA GLY A 275 1.79 7.66 4.84
C GLY A 275 1.41 9.16 4.81
N PHE A 276 0.54 9.59 3.89
CA PHE A 276 0.16 11.00 3.74
C PHE A 276 -0.81 11.44 4.85
N VAL A 277 -0.39 12.41 5.65
CA VAL A 277 -1.22 13.06 6.67
C VAL A 277 -2.02 14.19 6.03
N SER A 278 -3.33 14.00 5.94
CA SER A 278 -4.28 15.01 5.47
C SER A 278 -4.84 15.81 6.64
N ASP A 279 -4.66 17.13 6.64
CA ASP A 279 -5.27 18.02 7.63
C ASP A 279 -6.76 18.27 7.28
N LEU A 280 -7.66 18.03 8.23
CA LEU A 280 -9.12 18.14 8.07
C LEU A 280 -9.71 19.45 8.63
N GLY A 281 -8.85 20.32 9.17
CA GLY A 281 -9.23 21.53 9.91
C GLY A 281 -9.29 21.32 11.42
N ASP A 282 -9.15 22.41 12.18
CA ASP A 282 -9.17 22.42 13.66
C ASP A 282 -8.20 21.42 14.34
N GLY A 283 -7.11 21.07 13.65
CA GLY A 283 -6.12 20.11 14.10
C GLY A 283 -6.53 18.63 13.98
N ASP A 284 -7.68 18.32 13.39
CA ASP A 284 -8.01 16.93 13.03
C ASP A 284 -7.25 16.51 11.78
N VAL A 285 -6.89 15.22 11.73
CA VAL A 285 -6.14 14.65 10.62
C VAL A 285 -6.72 13.30 10.19
N ALA A 286 -6.50 12.92 8.94
CA ALA A 286 -6.69 11.56 8.43
C ALA A 286 -5.37 11.06 7.83
N LEU A 287 -5.08 9.76 8.03
CA LEU A 287 -3.93 9.09 7.47
C LEU A 287 -4.34 7.70 6.98
N LEU A 288 -4.02 7.38 5.73
CA LEU A 288 -4.02 6.00 5.24
C LEU A 288 -2.65 5.39 5.54
N ARG A 289 -2.64 4.22 6.19
CA ARG A 289 -1.40 3.48 6.48
C ARG A 289 -1.68 1.99 6.59
N TYR A 290 -0.63 1.18 6.40
CA TYR A 290 -0.60 -0.27 6.55
C TYR A 290 -1.25 -1.04 5.38
N TRP A 291 -1.49 -0.39 4.24
CA TRP A 291 -2.01 -1.09 3.05
C TRP A 291 -0.90 -1.75 2.26
N PHE A 292 0.32 -1.18 2.29
CA PHE A 292 1.58 -1.67 1.71
C PHE A 292 1.61 -1.85 0.17
N SER A 293 0.47 -1.83 -0.51
CA SER A 293 0.35 -1.88 -1.98
C SER A 293 -1.05 -1.46 -2.44
N GLU A 294 -1.30 -1.49 -3.76
CA GLU A 294 -2.68 -1.66 -4.24
C GLU A 294 -3.29 -2.89 -3.60
N ARG A 295 -4.48 -2.73 -3.03
CA ARG A 295 -5.31 -3.83 -2.49
C ARG A 295 -6.77 -3.42 -2.49
N THR A 296 -7.63 -4.41 -2.41
CA THR A 296 -9.04 -4.20 -2.05
C THR A 296 -9.32 -4.81 -0.69
N HIS A 297 -9.81 -4.00 0.23
CA HIS A 297 -10.29 -4.41 1.55
C HIS A 297 -11.80 -4.67 1.50
N TRP A 298 -12.17 -5.94 1.45
CA TRP A 298 -13.57 -6.35 1.38
C TRP A 298 -14.18 -6.47 2.76
N VAL A 299 -15.35 -5.87 2.93
CA VAL A 299 -16.13 -5.89 4.18
C VAL A 299 -17.41 -6.73 4.03
N ARG A 300 -17.63 -7.35 2.86
CA ARG A 300 -18.69 -8.34 2.62
C ARG A 300 -18.18 -9.51 1.78
N ASP A 301 -18.76 -10.70 1.98
CA ASP A 301 -18.53 -11.83 1.07
C ASP A 301 -19.30 -11.61 -0.23
N VAL A 302 -18.59 -11.18 -1.26
CA VAL A 302 -19.11 -10.96 -2.61
C VAL A 302 -18.43 -11.86 -3.64
N PHE A 303 -17.78 -12.94 -3.21
CA PHE A 303 -16.91 -13.70 -4.10
C PHE A 303 -17.60 -14.89 -4.75
N ALA A 304 -17.19 -15.18 -5.98
CA ALA A 304 -17.51 -16.42 -6.66
C ALA A 304 -16.70 -17.60 -6.08
N GLU A 305 -16.68 -18.71 -6.82
CA GLU A 305 -15.87 -19.88 -6.50
C GLU A 305 -14.37 -19.56 -6.71
N PRO A 306 -13.50 -19.83 -5.72
CA PRO A 306 -12.05 -19.63 -5.86
C PRO A 306 -11.43 -20.57 -6.88
N ILE A 307 -10.51 -20.03 -7.69
CA ILE A 307 -9.81 -20.74 -8.76
C ILE A 307 -8.30 -20.73 -8.45
N PRO A 308 -7.64 -21.89 -8.31
CA PRO A 308 -6.23 -21.96 -8.01
C PRO A 308 -5.39 -21.36 -9.15
N LEU A 309 -4.31 -20.66 -8.80
CA LEU A 309 -3.35 -20.10 -9.75
C LEU A 309 -1.97 -20.74 -9.56
N ASP A 310 -1.09 -20.48 -10.53
CA ASP A 310 0.34 -20.78 -10.49
C ASP A 310 1.00 -20.14 -9.27
N ALA A 311 2.17 -20.63 -8.88
CA ALA A 311 2.97 -20.00 -7.83
C ALA A 311 3.24 -18.52 -8.16
N PRO A 312 3.43 -17.66 -7.14
CA PRO A 312 4.03 -16.34 -7.35
C PRO A 312 5.32 -16.46 -8.17
N HIS A 313 5.50 -15.53 -9.10
CA HIS A 313 6.78 -15.34 -9.79
C HIS A 313 7.77 -14.75 -8.80
N LEU A 314 8.92 -15.40 -8.66
CA LEU A 314 9.90 -15.05 -7.65
C LEU A 314 11.26 -15.07 -8.34
N ASP A 315 12.14 -14.16 -7.93
CA ASP A 315 13.52 -14.21 -8.35
C ASP A 315 14.17 -15.56 -7.95
N PRO A 316 15.26 -15.97 -8.61
CA PRO A 316 15.91 -17.26 -8.33
C PRO A 316 16.22 -17.49 -6.84
N ASP A 317 16.53 -16.42 -6.10
CA ASP A 317 16.80 -16.44 -4.65
C ASP A 317 15.52 -16.52 -3.80
N GLY A 318 14.36 -16.18 -4.37
CA GLY A 318 13.04 -16.17 -3.74
C GLY A 318 12.23 -17.46 -3.93
N ALA A 319 12.76 -18.49 -4.61
CA ALA A 319 12.01 -19.68 -5.02
C ALA A 319 11.32 -20.46 -3.87
N LEU A 320 11.68 -20.23 -2.61
CA LEU A 320 11.07 -20.83 -1.43
C LEU A 320 9.82 -20.09 -0.92
N LEU A 321 9.48 -18.93 -1.48
CA LEU A 321 8.40 -18.07 -1.00
C LEU A 321 7.03 -18.39 -1.65
N GLY A 322 6.97 -19.31 -2.61
CA GLY A 322 5.75 -19.58 -3.40
C GLY A 322 5.43 -21.06 -3.55
N VAL A 323 4.15 -21.39 -3.65
CA VAL A 323 3.66 -22.75 -3.91
C VAL A 323 2.63 -22.77 -5.05
N ASP A 324 2.79 -23.72 -5.99
CA ASP A 324 1.83 -23.92 -7.08
C ASP A 324 0.69 -24.83 -6.62
N VAL A 325 -0.38 -24.20 -6.13
CA VAL A 325 -1.55 -24.87 -5.55
C VAL A 325 -2.35 -25.69 -6.57
N ARG A 326 -2.11 -25.52 -7.88
CA ARG A 326 -2.71 -26.38 -8.92
C ARG A 326 -2.14 -27.79 -8.88
N ASN A 327 -0.88 -27.91 -8.47
CA ASN A 327 -0.13 -29.17 -8.46
C ASN A 327 0.04 -29.75 -7.03
N ASP A 328 -0.43 -29.05 -6.00
CA ASP A 328 -0.40 -29.49 -4.61
C ASP A 328 -1.84 -29.67 -4.08
N GLU A 329 -2.33 -30.91 -4.00
CA GLU A 329 -3.68 -31.23 -3.54
C GLU A 329 -3.87 -30.92 -2.05
N ALA A 330 -2.89 -31.22 -1.21
CA ALA A 330 -2.96 -30.98 0.22
C ALA A 330 -3.06 -29.49 0.52
N ARG A 331 -2.18 -28.68 -0.09
CA ARG A 331 -2.25 -27.22 0.05
C ARG A 331 -3.57 -26.65 -0.47
N ARG A 332 -4.09 -27.22 -1.56
CA ARG A 332 -5.36 -26.77 -2.15
C ARG A 332 -6.53 -27.00 -1.21
N ASP A 333 -6.56 -28.14 -0.52
CA ASP A 333 -7.61 -28.47 0.43
C ASP A 333 -7.53 -27.60 1.69
N ASP A 334 -6.31 -27.35 2.19
CA ASP A 334 -6.06 -26.46 3.32
C ASP A 334 -6.52 -25.02 3.01
N ASP A 335 -6.08 -24.45 1.88
CA ASP A 335 -6.48 -23.11 1.44
C ASP A 335 -8.00 -22.98 1.27
N ARG A 336 -8.66 -24.02 0.71
CA ARG A 336 -10.11 -24.06 0.58
C ARG A 336 -10.80 -24.10 1.93
N ALA A 337 -10.28 -24.85 2.90
CA ALA A 337 -10.81 -24.90 4.25
C ALA A 337 -10.69 -23.53 4.94
N ILE A 338 -9.56 -22.83 4.75
CA ILE A 338 -9.34 -21.48 5.28
C ILE A 338 -10.29 -20.47 4.63
N LEU A 339 -10.39 -20.43 3.30
CA LEU A 339 -11.33 -19.56 2.59
C LEU A 339 -12.77 -19.83 3.03
N LYS A 340 -13.15 -21.09 3.21
CA LYS A 340 -14.47 -21.49 3.68
C LYS A 340 -14.74 -20.97 5.10
N ALA A 341 -13.77 -21.12 6.01
CA ALA A 341 -13.86 -20.62 7.38
C ALA A 341 -13.95 -19.09 7.45
N GLN A 342 -13.09 -18.39 6.70
CA GLN A 342 -13.10 -16.93 6.57
C GLN A 342 -14.45 -16.42 6.05
N ARG A 343 -15.05 -17.11 5.08
CA ARG A 343 -16.34 -16.72 4.50
C ARG A 343 -17.55 -17.16 5.33
N GLY A 344 -17.33 -18.01 6.35
CA GLY A 344 -18.37 -18.49 7.26
C GLY A 344 -19.43 -19.39 6.61
N ARG A 345 -19.05 -20.15 5.58
CA ARG A 345 -19.95 -21.07 4.84
C ARG A 345 -19.44 -22.51 4.81
#